data_AF-A0A6G1AJM7-F1
#
_entry.id   AF-A0A6G1AJM7-F1
#
_cell.length_a   1.000
_cell.length_b   1.000
_cell.length_c   1.000
_cell.angle_alpha   90.00
_cell.angle_beta   90.00
_cell.angle_gamma   90.00
#
_symmetry.space_group_name_H-M   'P 1'
#
loop_
_entity.id
_entity.type
_entity.pdbx_description
1 polymer ?
#
loop_
_entity_poly.entity_id
_entity_poly.type
_entity_poly.pdbx_seq_one_letter_code
_entity_poly.pdbx_strand_id
1 'polypeptide(L)'
;QNDKTEELFTKKFQGEMTAKEPLKTDISYITEQEFRAITIILIAGLEKSMEDIRETMATNTMELKYSYDEFKNAINEIQNNLEASNARIEEVEGRISDLENTIIEKEETEKKRDKLMREHERRVQELTDMVKHNNIRIIGITEGEERGKGAEGVLEQIIAENFPNLGREVDFEIQEAERTHLRCNLNPFSV
;
A
#
# COMPACT_ATOMS: atom_id res chain seq x y z
N GLN A 1 -52.86 -85.28 7.15
CA GLN A 1 -53.01 -84.27 6.08
C GLN A 1 -52.57 -82.86 6.50
N ASN A 2 -52.23 -82.60 7.78
CA ASN A 2 -51.76 -81.28 8.25
C ASN A 2 -50.26 -80.99 8.05
N ASP A 3 -49.38 -82.00 8.06
CA ASP A 3 -47.92 -81.77 7.97
C ASP A 3 -47.46 -81.12 6.66
N LYS A 4 -48.06 -81.51 5.53
CA LYS A 4 -47.66 -80.95 4.22
C LYS A 4 -48.06 -79.49 4.07
N THR A 5 -49.15 -79.07 4.72
CA THR A 5 -49.65 -77.69 4.67
C THR A 5 -48.81 -76.79 5.57
N GLU A 6 -48.39 -77.24 6.76
CA GLU A 6 -47.45 -76.52 7.63
C GLU A 6 -46.02 -76.45 7.06
N GLU A 7 -45.56 -77.49 6.36
CA GLU A 7 -44.23 -77.48 5.72
C GLU A 7 -44.19 -76.56 4.47
N LEU A 8 -45.30 -76.47 3.72
CA LEU A 8 -45.49 -75.45 2.67
C LEU A 8 -45.60 -74.04 3.28
N PHE A 9 -46.21 -73.91 4.46
CA PHE A 9 -46.33 -72.63 5.18
C PHE A 9 -44.97 -72.13 5.67
N THR A 10 -44.13 -73.01 6.21
CA THR A 10 -42.79 -72.63 6.68
C THR A 10 -41.81 -72.38 5.53
N LYS A 11 -41.85 -73.16 4.44
CA LYS A 11 -41.00 -72.93 3.25
C LYS A 11 -41.33 -71.66 2.47
N LYS A 12 -42.61 -71.27 2.37
CA LYS A 12 -43.02 -70.09 1.59
C LYS A 12 -42.71 -68.77 2.32
N PHE A 13 -42.58 -68.80 3.65
CA PHE A 13 -42.31 -67.64 4.49
C PHE A 13 -40.88 -67.60 5.08
N GLN A 14 -40.04 -68.63 4.83
CA GLN A 14 -38.59 -68.62 5.14
C GLN A 14 -37.74 -67.92 4.07
N GLY A 15 -38.27 -67.70 2.87
CA GLY A 15 -37.66 -66.75 1.94
C GLY A 15 -37.84 -65.35 2.52
N GLU A 16 -36.79 -64.52 2.53
CA GLU A 16 -36.88 -63.09 2.81
C GLU A 16 -37.89 -62.44 1.85
N MET A 17 -39.19 -62.51 2.16
CA MET A 17 -40.19 -61.71 1.47
C MET A 17 -39.92 -60.27 1.88
N THR A 18 -39.21 -59.56 1.04
CA THR A 18 -39.05 -58.12 1.16
C THR A 18 -40.44 -57.48 1.20
N ALA A 19 -40.64 -56.45 2.02
CA ALA A 19 -41.96 -55.81 2.25
C ALA A 19 -42.71 -55.37 0.96
N LYS A 20 -42.04 -55.38 -0.20
CA LYS A 20 -42.58 -55.05 -1.52
C LYS A 20 -43.42 -56.15 -2.15
N GLU A 21 -43.21 -57.42 -1.81
CA GLU A 21 -43.95 -58.57 -2.35
C GLU A 21 -45.38 -58.69 -1.79
N PRO A 22 -45.61 -58.61 -0.47
CA PRO A 22 -46.95 -58.73 0.10
C PRO A 22 -47.92 -57.60 -0.31
N LEU A 23 -47.43 -56.40 -0.63
CA LEU A 23 -48.24 -55.25 -1.10
C LEU A 23 -48.99 -55.51 -2.42
N LYS A 24 -48.60 -56.53 -3.19
CA LYS A 24 -49.19 -56.88 -4.49
C LYS A 24 -50.21 -58.02 -4.43
N THR A 25 -50.50 -58.54 -3.23
CA THR A 25 -51.31 -59.76 -3.06
C THR A 25 -52.79 -59.40 -2.97
N ASP A 26 -53.65 -60.07 -3.75
CA ASP A 26 -55.11 -59.88 -3.70
C ASP A 26 -55.67 -60.44 -2.40
N ILE A 27 -56.22 -59.55 -1.58
CA ILE A 27 -56.70 -59.83 -0.22
C ILE A 27 -58.04 -60.56 -0.21
N SER A 28 -58.75 -60.63 -1.35
CA SER A 28 -60.11 -61.17 -1.42
C SER A 28 -60.20 -62.70 -1.27
N TYR A 29 -59.08 -63.42 -1.42
CA TYR A 29 -59.05 -64.89 -1.41
C TYR A 29 -58.01 -65.50 -0.45
N ILE A 30 -57.48 -64.75 0.52
CA ILE A 30 -56.46 -65.25 1.47
C ILE A 30 -57.04 -65.78 2.78
N THR A 31 -56.31 -66.66 3.45
CA THR A 31 -56.65 -67.16 4.79
C THR A 31 -56.26 -66.15 5.88
N GLU A 32 -56.92 -66.21 7.04
CA GLU A 32 -56.61 -65.37 8.21
C GLU A 32 -55.14 -65.47 8.66
N GLN A 33 -54.54 -66.66 8.54
CA GLN A 33 -53.15 -66.89 8.90
C GLN A 33 -52.18 -66.21 7.92
N GLU A 34 -52.49 -66.23 6.62
CA GLU A 34 -51.75 -65.49 5.60
C GLU A 34 -51.88 -63.98 5.78
N PHE A 35 -53.07 -63.49 6.10
CA PHE A 35 -53.30 -62.07 6.41
C PHE A 35 -52.46 -61.59 7.62
N ARG A 36 -52.42 -62.38 8.69
CA ARG A 36 -51.57 -62.09 9.87
C ARG A 36 -50.09 -62.07 9.52
N ALA A 37 -49.61 -63.05 8.74
CA ALA A 37 -48.22 -63.12 8.31
C ALA A 37 -47.84 -61.90 7.46
N ILE A 38 -48.69 -61.52 6.49
CA ILE A 38 -48.51 -60.31 5.67
C ILE A 38 -48.45 -59.04 6.54
N THR A 39 -49.36 -58.91 7.51
CA THR A 39 -49.41 -57.76 8.41
C THR A 39 -48.13 -57.64 9.25
N ILE A 40 -47.62 -58.74 9.81
CA ILE A 40 -46.38 -58.77 10.58
C ILE A 40 -45.18 -58.35 9.71
N ILE A 41 -45.08 -58.85 8.48
CA ILE A 41 -44.00 -58.49 7.55
C ILE A 41 -44.02 -57.00 7.21
N LEU A 42 -45.22 -56.43 6.96
CA LEU A 42 -45.36 -55.00 6.66
C LEU A 42 -44.97 -54.12 7.85
N ILE A 43 -45.40 -54.48 9.06
CA ILE A 43 -45.04 -53.75 10.30
C ILE A 43 -43.53 -53.81 10.53
N ALA A 44 -42.92 -55.00 10.45
CA ALA A 44 -41.47 -55.16 10.62
C ALA A 44 -40.67 -54.39 9.56
N GLY A 45 -41.17 -54.34 8.31
CA GLY A 45 -40.58 -53.53 7.25
C GLY A 45 -40.65 -52.03 7.52
N LEU A 46 -41.78 -51.54 8.05
CA LEU A 46 -41.92 -50.15 8.47
C LEU A 46 -41.02 -49.81 9.65
N GLU A 47 -40.97 -50.66 10.68
CA GLU A 47 -40.09 -50.49 11.84
C GLU A 47 -38.62 -50.37 11.41
N LYS A 48 -38.16 -51.26 10.51
CA LYS A 48 -36.81 -51.18 9.95
C LYS A 48 -36.57 -49.88 9.18
N SER A 49 -37.50 -49.48 8.30
CA SER A 49 -37.37 -48.23 7.56
C SER A 49 -37.36 -47.00 8.48
N MET A 50 -38.14 -47.01 9.56
CA MET A 50 -38.15 -45.93 10.54
C MET A 50 -36.84 -45.87 11.32
N GLU A 51 -36.26 -47.02 11.69
CA GLU A 51 -34.96 -47.08 12.35
C GLU A 51 -33.84 -46.58 11.43
N ASP A 52 -33.81 -47.00 10.16
CA ASP A 52 -32.83 -46.53 9.16
C ASP A 52 -32.90 -45.00 8.98
N ILE A 53 -34.12 -44.44 8.92
CA ILE A 53 -34.34 -42.98 8.86
C ILE A 53 -33.86 -42.31 10.15
N ARG A 54 -34.16 -42.89 11.32
CA ARG A 54 -33.77 -42.35 12.62
C ARG A 54 -32.25 -42.28 12.75
N GLU A 55 -31.54 -43.34 12.37
CA GLU A 55 -30.08 -43.39 12.38
C GLU A 55 -29.48 -42.38 11.39
N THR A 56 -30.02 -42.30 10.17
CA THR A 56 -29.58 -41.32 9.16
C THR A 56 -29.78 -39.89 9.65
N MET A 57 -30.92 -39.58 10.25
CA MET A 57 -31.19 -38.25 10.81
C MET A 57 -30.27 -37.92 11.99
N ALA A 58 -29.98 -38.89 12.86
CA ALA A 58 -29.07 -38.70 13.98
C ALA A 58 -27.65 -38.35 13.50
N THR A 59 -27.15 -39.08 12.51
CA THR A 59 -25.85 -38.83 11.88
C THR A 59 -25.80 -37.45 11.24
N ASN A 60 -26.77 -37.10 10.40
CA ASN A 60 -26.84 -35.78 9.75
C ASN A 60 -26.92 -34.64 10.78
N THR A 61 -27.64 -34.85 11.90
CA THR A 61 -27.74 -33.86 12.97
C THR A 61 -26.40 -33.63 13.67
N MET A 62 -25.63 -34.70 13.89
CA MET A 62 -24.28 -34.61 14.46
C MET A 62 -23.32 -33.88 13.52
N GLU A 63 -23.34 -34.18 12.23
CA GLU A 63 -22.50 -33.52 11.22
C GLU A 63 -22.81 -32.03 11.10
N LEU A 64 -24.10 -31.66 11.03
CA LEU A 64 -24.52 -30.26 10.99
C LEU A 64 -24.08 -29.49 12.23
N LYS A 65 -24.14 -30.12 13.41
CA LYS A 65 -23.69 -29.51 14.66
C LYS A 65 -22.19 -29.27 14.65
N TYR A 66 -21.40 -30.26 14.23
CA TYR A 66 -19.95 -30.12 14.11
C TYR A 66 -19.58 -28.98 13.13
N SER A 67 -20.22 -28.97 11.95
CA SER A 67 -20.00 -27.91 10.96
C SER A 67 -20.41 -26.53 11.48
N TYR A 68 -21.51 -26.43 12.24
CA TYR A 68 -21.92 -25.19 12.90
C TYR A 68 -20.86 -24.67 13.88
N ASP A 69 -20.31 -25.54 14.72
CA ASP A 69 -19.27 -25.16 15.69
C ASP A 69 -17.97 -24.71 14.97
N GLU A 70 -17.60 -25.36 13.87
CA GLU A 70 -16.47 -24.97 13.04
C GLU A 70 -16.68 -23.59 12.39
N PHE A 71 -17.85 -23.34 11.79
CA PHE A 71 -18.19 -22.03 11.23
C PHE A 71 -18.20 -20.94 12.28
N LYS A 72 -18.75 -21.22 13.47
CA LYS A 72 -18.77 -20.28 14.58
C LYS A 72 -17.35 -19.89 15.01
N ASN A 73 -16.44 -20.85 15.09
CA ASN A 73 -15.04 -20.58 15.43
C ASN A 73 -14.36 -19.74 14.35
N ALA A 74 -14.56 -20.06 13.07
CA ALA A 74 -14.02 -19.28 11.96
C ALA A 74 -14.53 -17.83 11.95
N ILE A 75 -15.82 -17.61 12.24
CA ILE A 75 -16.40 -16.27 12.34
C ILE A 75 -15.74 -15.48 13.48
N ASN A 76 -15.55 -16.09 14.64
CA ASN A 76 -14.89 -15.42 15.77
C ASN A 76 -13.45 -15.02 15.44
N GLU A 77 -12.71 -15.87 14.73
CA GLU A 77 -11.35 -15.55 14.30
C GLU A 77 -11.32 -14.38 13.32
N ILE A 78 -12.25 -14.35 12.35
CA ILE A 78 -12.41 -13.22 11.43
C ILE A 78 -12.72 -11.92 12.19
N GLN A 79 -13.61 -11.98 13.18
CA GLN A 79 -13.97 -10.81 13.99
C GLN A 79 -12.76 -10.26 14.76
N ASN A 80 -12.00 -11.12 15.42
CA ASN A 80 -10.78 -10.71 16.15
C ASN A 80 -9.73 -10.09 15.21
N ASN A 81 -9.54 -10.68 14.03
CA ASN A 81 -8.61 -10.15 13.03
C ASN A 81 -9.06 -8.80 12.48
N LEU A 82 -10.37 -8.60 12.30
CA LEU A 82 -10.95 -7.33 11.86
C LEU A 82 -10.75 -6.24 12.92
N GLU A 83 -11.00 -6.55 14.20
CA GLU A 83 -10.75 -5.62 15.31
C GLU A 83 -9.28 -5.22 15.40
N ALA A 84 -8.37 -6.20 15.29
CA ALA A 84 -6.93 -5.93 15.26
C ALA A 84 -6.51 -5.08 14.05
N SER A 85 -7.12 -5.30 12.88
CA SER A 85 -6.88 -4.48 11.69
C SER A 85 -7.38 -3.05 11.86
N ASN A 86 -8.56 -2.86 12.46
CA ASN A 86 -9.12 -1.53 12.72
C ASN A 86 -8.24 -0.73 13.68
N ALA A 87 -7.77 -1.34 14.78
CA ALA A 87 -6.86 -0.67 15.70
C ALA A 87 -5.55 -0.21 15.02
N ARG A 88 -5.01 -1.03 14.11
CA ARG A 88 -3.83 -0.67 13.32
C ARG A 88 -4.11 0.46 12.33
N ILE A 89 -5.31 0.52 11.75
CA ILE A 89 -5.72 1.61 10.85
C ILE A 89 -5.82 2.91 11.63
N GLU A 90 -6.47 2.92 12.80
CA GLU A 90 -6.58 4.11 13.66
C GLU A 90 -5.20 4.64 14.07
N GLU A 91 -4.26 3.75 14.41
CA GLU A 91 -2.88 4.15 14.71
C GLU A 91 -2.18 4.80 13.50
N VAL A 92 -2.33 4.20 12.31
CA VAL A 92 -1.74 4.73 11.07
C VAL A 92 -2.36 6.08 10.70
N GLU A 93 -3.67 6.23 10.83
CA GLU A 93 -4.38 7.50 10.58
C GLU A 93 -3.87 8.60 11.51
N GLY A 94 -3.69 8.31 12.81
CA GLY A 94 -3.10 9.25 13.77
C GLY A 94 -1.68 9.67 13.35
N ARG A 95 -0.82 8.71 12.98
CA ARG A 95 0.54 9.00 12.50
C ARG A 95 0.57 9.82 11.22
N ILE A 96 -0.38 9.60 10.30
CA ILE A 96 -0.50 10.40 9.07
C ILE A 96 -0.88 11.84 9.44
N SER A 97 -1.84 12.04 10.35
CA SER A 97 -2.23 13.38 10.80
C SER A 97 -1.08 14.16 11.44
N ASP A 98 -0.26 13.51 12.27
CA ASP A 98 0.94 14.12 12.86
C ASP A 98 1.98 14.51 11.80
N LEU A 99 2.16 13.67 10.77
CA LEU A 99 3.06 13.96 9.66
C LEU A 99 2.56 15.13 8.81
N GLU A 100 1.26 15.20 8.53
CA GLU A 100 0.64 16.32 7.81
C GLU A 100 0.90 17.66 8.52
N ASN A 101 0.69 17.70 9.84
CA ASN A 101 0.99 18.87 10.66
C ASN A 101 2.48 19.26 10.57
N THR A 102 3.38 18.27 10.69
CA THR A 102 4.82 18.48 10.60
C THR A 102 5.24 19.03 9.22
N ILE A 103 4.60 18.56 8.13
CA ILE A 103 4.88 19.04 6.77
C ILE A 103 4.47 20.52 6.64
N ILE A 104 3.29 20.88 7.13
CA ILE A 104 2.81 22.28 7.11
C ILE A 104 3.79 23.20 7.85
N GLU A 105 4.22 22.81 9.05
CA GLU A 105 5.21 23.58 9.82
C GLU A 105 6.53 23.74 9.04
N LYS A 106 7.03 22.66 8.43
CA LYS A 106 8.26 22.71 7.62
C LYS A 106 8.13 23.64 6.43
N GLU A 107 7.01 23.60 5.69
CA GLU A 107 6.77 24.53 4.59
C GLU A 107 6.79 25.99 5.03
N GLU A 108 6.19 26.30 6.19
CA GLU A 108 6.23 27.66 6.73
C GLU A 108 7.64 28.11 7.10
N THR A 109 8.42 27.23 7.74
CA THR A 109 9.82 27.53 8.07
C THR A 109 10.67 27.71 6.82
N GLU A 110 10.44 26.93 5.78
CA GLU A 110 11.11 27.03 4.49
C GLU A 110 10.79 28.36 3.80
N LYS A 111 9.51 28.73 3.71
CA LYS A 111 9.08 30.04 3.19
C LYS A 111 9.76 31.21 3.90
N LYS A 112 9.98 31.10 5.21
CA LYS A 112 10.72 32.11 6.00
C LYS A 112 12.21 32.13 5.64
N ARG A 113 12.86 30.96 5.55
CA ARG A 113 14.26 30.84 5.14
C ARG A 113 14.49 31.40 3.74
N ASP A 114 13.60 31.12 2.80
CA ASP A 114 13.71 31.60 1.41
C ASP A 114 13.60 33.12 1.31
N LYS A 115 12.71 33.73 2.11
CA LYS A 115 12.61 35.19 2.20
C LYS A 115 13.90 35.81 2.73
N LEU A 116 14.46 35.23 3.79
CA LEU A 116 15.75 35.65 4.35
C LEU A 116 16.88 35.48 3.33
N MET A 117 16.93 34.36 2.63
CA MET A 117 17.95 34.07 1.62
C MET A 117 17.93 35.11 0.50
N ARG A 118 16.76 35.41 -0.07
CA ARG A 118 16.60 36.45 -1.10
C ARG A 118 17.04 37.83 -0.61
N GLU A 119 16.73 38.15 0.64
CA GLU A 119 17.12 39.40 1.26
C GLU A 119 18.63 39.49 1.52
N HIS A 120 19.26 38.38 1.91
CA HIS A 120 20.72 38.29 2.03
C HIS A 120 21.41 38.41 0.67
N GLU A 121 20.90 37.73 -0.35
CA GLU A 121 21.42 37.79 -1.72
C GLU A 121 21.37 39.22 -2.27
N ARG A 122 20.23 39.90 -2.12
CA ARG A 122 20.07 41.32 -2.47
C ARG A 122 21.11 42.20 -1.76
N ARG A 123 21.28 42.03 -0.45
CA ARG A 123 22.28 42.81 0.31
C ARG A 123 23.71 42.52 -0.12
N VAL A 124 24.05 41.28 -0.46
CA VAL A 124 25.38 40.93 -0.99
C VAL A 124 25.61 41.62 -2.34
N GLN A 125 24.60 41.65 -3.20
CA GLN A 125 24.67 42.37 -4.47
C GLN A 125 24.89 43.87 -4.24
N GLU A 126 24.10 44.50 -3.38
CA GLU A 126 24.24 45.93 -3.06
C GLU A 126 25.62 46.28 -2.48
N LEU A 127 26.14 45.46 -1.57
CA LEU A 127 27.49 45.65 -1.02
C LEU A 127 28.57 45.45 -2.09
N THR A 128 28.37 44.47 -2.98
CA THR A 128 29.30 44.23 -4.10
C THR A 128 29.32 45.41 -5.06
N ASP A 129 28.15 45.97 -5.37
CA ASP A 129 28.02 47.14 -6.23
C ASP A 129 28.61 48.38 -5.57
N MET A 130 28.39 48.55 -4.26
CA MET A 130 29.00 49.64 -3.48
C MET A 130 30.53 49.56 -3.48
N VAL A 131 31.10 48.38 -3.24
CA VAL A 131 32.56 48.18 -3.26
C VAL A 131 33.14 48.44 -4.64
N LYS A 132 32.40 48.11 -5.70
CA LYS A 132 32.87 48.25 -7.09
C LYS A 132 32.52 49.59 -7.73
N HIS A 133 31.78 50.48 -7.06
CA HIS A 133 31.26 51.68 -7.70
C HIS A 133 32.37 52.58 -8.28
N ASN A 134 33.55 52.60 -7.64
CA ASN A 134 34.70 53.41 -8.08
C ASN A 134 35.64 52.66 -9.04
N ASN A 135 35.35 51.39 -9.33
CA ASN A 135 36.24 50.56 -10.12
C ASN A 135 35.97 50.78 -11.62
N ILE A 136 37.03 51.06 -12.37
CA ILE A 136 36.97 51.21 -13.84
C ILE A 136 37.58 49.97 -14.48
N ARG A 137 36.88 49.37 -15.45
CA ARG A 137 37.39 48.22 -16.21
C ARG A 137 37.88 48.67 -17.59
N ILE A 138 39.18 48.50 -17.82
CA ILE A 138 39.82 48.79 -19.12
C ILE A 138 40.04 47.47 -19.86
N ILE A 139 39.60 47.41 -21.12
CA ILE A 139 39.67 46.22 -21.97
C ILE A 139 40.51 46.55 -23.22
N GLY A 140 41.18 45.56 -23.78
CA GLY A 140 41.99 45.71 -25.00
C GLY A 140 43.49 45.93 -24.76
N ILE A 141 43.92 45.94 -23.50
CA ILE A 141 45.34 46.05 -23.13
C ILE A 141 46.06 44.72 -23.40
N THR A 142 47.14 44.78 -24.19
CA THR A 142 47.90 43.56 -24.50
C THR A 142 48.59 43.00 -23.26
N GLU A 143 48.79 41.69 -23.22
CA GLU A 143 49.36 41.03 -22.04
C GLU A 143 50.84 41.40 -21.88
N GLY A 144 51.24 41.86 -20.69
CA GLY A 144 52.61 42.22 -20.38
C GLY A 144 52.98 43.68 -20.63
N GLU A 145 52.07 44.53 -21.10
CA GLU A 145 52.29 45.99 -21.15
C GLU A 145 52.56 46.60 -19.76
N GLU A 146 52.03 45.96 -18.72
CA GLU A 146 52.25 46.32 -17.32
C GLU A 146 53.65 45.92 -16.79
N ARG A 147 54.42 45.07 -17.49
CA ARG A 147 55.65 44.38 -17.00
C ARG A 147 56.88 45.28 -16.78
N GLY A 148 56.69 46.58 -16.59
CA GLY A 148 57.79 47.51 -16.24
C GLY A 148 57.33 48.76 -15.52
N LYS A 149 56.21 49.34 -15.98
CA LYS A 149 55.62 50.58 -15.43
C LYS A 149 54.43 50.36 -14.49
N GLY A 150 54.06 49.10 -14.23
CA GLY A 150 52.87 48.76 -13.44
C GLY A 150 51.56 48.96 -14.21
N ALA A 151 50.44 48.60 -13.61
CA ALA A 151 49.11 48.82 -14.19
C ALA A 151 48.72 50.31 -14.12
N GLU A 152 49.17 51.02 -13.09
CA GLU A 152 49.01 52.46 -12.91
C GLU A 152 49.70 53.24 -14.04
N GLY A 153 50.96 52.89 -14.37
CA GLY A 153 51.68 53.54 -15.46
C GLY A 153 51.09 53.28 -16.85
N VAL A 154 50.39 52.15 -17.04
CA VAL A 154 49.58 51.92 -18.25
C VAL A 154 48.37 52.87 -18.27
N LEU A 155 47.68 53.04 -17.16
CA LEU A 155 46.54 53.96 -17.04
C LEU A 155 46.94 55.42 -17.31
N GLU A 156 48.06 55.89 -16.73
CA GLU A 156 48.57 57.25 -16.94
C GLU A 156 48.84 57.53 -18.43
N GLN A 157 49.44 56.57 -19.14
CA GLN A 157 49.66 56.69 -20.58
C GLN A 157 48.34 56.79 -21.35
N ILE A 158 47.35 55.96 -21.01
CA ILE A 158 46.03 55.98 -21.66
C ILE A 158 45.36 57.35 -21.46
N ILE A 159 45.40 57.91 -20.25
CA ILE A 159 44.83 59.22 -19.95
C ILE A 159 45.57 60.33 -20.71
N ALA A 160 46.91 60.33 -20.73
CA ALA A 160 47.68 61.34 -21.43
C ALA A 160 47.44 61.34 -22.94
N GLU A 161 47.31 60.14 -23.55
CA GLU A 161 47.08 59.98 -24.98
C GLU A 161 45.64 60.32 -25.40
N ASN A 162 44.64 59.92 -24.61
CA ASN A 162 43.23 60.05 -25.00
C ASN A 162 42.52 61.26 -24.37
N PHE A 163 42.93 61.68 -23.16
CA PHE A 163 42.29 62.73 -22.38
C PHE A 163 43.32 63.75 -21.83
N PRO A 164 44.06 64.45 -22.70
CA PRO A 164 45.20 65.29 -22.31
C PRO A 164 44.84 66.47 -21.39
N ASN A 165 43.57 66.90 -21.36
CA ASN A 165 43.11 67.94 -20.44
C ASN A 165 42.85 67.38 -19.04
N LEU A 166 42.40 66.13 -18.96
CA LEU A 166 42.05 65.48 -17.71
C LEU A 166 43.29 65.18 -16.85
N GLY A 167 44.38 64.76 -17.48
CA GLY A 167 45.67 64.51 -16.80
C GLY A 167 46.45 65.75 -16.38
N ARG A 168 45.99 66.97 -16.73
CA ARG A 168 46.62 68.25 -16.32
C ARG A 168 45.85 69.00 -15.25
N GLU A 169 44.54 68.79 -15.18
CA GLU A 169 43.63 69.55 -14.31
C GLU A 169 43.24 68.79 -13.03
N VAL A 170 43.39 67.46 -13.00
CA VAL A 170 42.96 66.61 -11.89
C VAL A 170 44.08 65.63 -11.51
N ASP A 171 44.47 65.64 -10.23
CA ASP A 171 45.35 64.63 -9.65
C ASP A 171 44.52 63.38 -9.32
N PHE A 172 44.83 62.26 -10.00
CA PHE A 172 44.16 60.97 -9.75
C PHE A 172 44.85 60.22 -8.61
N GLU A 173 44.08 59.85 -7.59
CA GLU A 173 44.53 58.92 -6.56
C GLU A 173 44.07 57.51 -6.90
N ILE A 174 45.00 56.65 -7.31
CA ILE A 174 44.74 55.24 -7.62
C ILE A 174 44.97 54.44 -6.34
N GLN A 175 43.92 53.81 -5.81
CA GLN A 175 44.04 52.96 -4.63
C GLN A 175 44.71 51.61 -4.96
N GLU A 176 44.30 50.99 -6.06
CA GLU A 176 44.82 49.71 -6.53
C GLU A 176 44.57 49.58 -8.05
N ALA A 177 45.56 49.09 -8.79
CA ALA A 177 45.38 48.72 -10.19
C ALA A 177 45.95 47.31 -10.43
N GLU A 178 45.09 46.40 -10.90
CA GLU A 178 45.50 45.04 -11.19
C GLU A 178 44.85 44.52 -12.47
N ARG A 179 45.56 43.62 -13.15
CA ARG A 179 45.01 42.88 -14.28
C ARG A 179 44.07 41.82 -13.73
N THR A 180 42.80 41.85 -14.13
CA THR A 180 41.85 40.81 -13.72
C THR A 180 42.31 39.44 -14.23
N HIS A 181 42.70 38.55 -13.32
CA HIS A 181 42.98 37.17 -13.66
C HIS A 181 41.72 36.48 -14.20
N LEU A 182 41.86 35.69 -15.26
CA LEU A 182 40.74 34.88 -15.76
C LEU A 182 40.25 33.95 -14.66
N ARG A 183 38.98 34.10 -14.26
CA ARG A 183 38.30 33.09 -13.45
C ARG A 183 38.10 31.86 -14.33
N CYS A 184 38.89 30.81 -14.12
CA CYS A 184 38.52 29.47 -14.56
C CYS A 184 37.23 29.10 -13.84
N ASN A 185 36.09 29.10 -14.53
CA ASN A 185 34.85 28.53 -14.01
C ASN A 185 35.04 27.01 -13.91
N LEU A 186 35.54 26.53 -12.78
CA LEU A 186 35.37 25.15 -12.36
C LEU A 186 33.94 25.05 -11.81
N ASN A 187 32.98 24.75 -12.68
CA ASN A 187 31.63 24.42 -12.24
C ASN A 187 31.67 22.98 -11.67
N PRO A 188 31.48 22.76 -10.35
CA PRO A 188 31.58 21.40 -9.78
C PRO A 188 30.35 20.53 -10.07
N PHE A 189 29.31 21.10 -10.69
CA PHE A 189 27.98 20.49 -10.80
C PHE A 189 27.48 20.29 -12.23
N SER A 190 28.35 20.36 -13.24
CA SER A 190 28.00 19.90 -14.59
C SER A 190 28.30 18.41 -14.74
N VAL A 191 27.36 17.56 -14.33
CA VAL A 191 27.19 16.16 -14.76
C VAL A 191 25.71 15.90 -14.94
#